data_AF-A0A8T5L8I3-F1
#
_entry.id   AF-A0A8T5L8I3-F1
#
_cell.length_a   1.000
_cell.length_b   1.000
_cell.length_c   1.000
_cell.angle_alpha   90.00
_cell.angle_beta   90.00
_cell.angle_gamma   90.00
#
_symmetry.space_group_name_H-M   'P 1'
#
loop_
_entity.id
_entity.type
_entity.pdbx_description
1 polymer ?
#
loop_
_entity_poly.entity_id
_entity_poly.type
_entity_poly.pdbx_seq_one_letter_code
_entity_poly.pdbx_strand_id
1 'polypeptide(L)' 'MTLGIEAIIYFLILVDAIGANAMAWCCSKWFKKNYKGFWKHFPTTKGWAGLYLVLVLWLGCALNRLGVI' A
#
# COMPACT_ATOMS: atom_id res chain seq x y z
N MET A 1 17.39 -18.93 -6.23
CA MET A 1 16.75 -17.87 -5.43
C MET A 1 16.28 -18.50 -4.14
N THR A 2 17.07 -18.39 -3.08
CA THR A 2 16.61 -18.72 -1.73
C THR A 2 15.63 -17.62 -1.35
N LEU A 3 14.36 -17.97 -1.11
CA LEU A 3 13.39 -17.06 -0.51
C LEU A 3 13.88 -16.72 0.89
N GLY A 4 14.72 -15.69 0.98
CA GLY A 4 15.23 -15.16 2.22
C GLY A 4 14.08 -14.54 3.02
N ILE A 5 14.32 -14.34 4.32
CA ILE A 5 13.39 -13.64 5.21
C ILE A 5 12.98 -12.27 4.62
N GLU A 6 13.88 -11.63 3.87
CA GLU A 6 13.66 -10.36 3.15
C GLU A 6 12.53 -10.45 2.12
N ALA A 7 12.47 -11.54 1.34
CA ALA A 7 11.42 -11.75 0.35
C ALA A 7 10.05 -11.96 1.02
N ILE A 8 10.03 -12.70 2.13
CA ILE A 8 8.80 -12.95 2.90
C ILE A 8 8.28 -11.64 3.50
N ILE A 9 9.15 -10.83 4.09
CA ILE A 9 8.80 -9.51 4.64
C ILE A 9 8.29 -8.59 3.53
N TYR A 10 8.95 -8.58 2.38
CA TYR A 10 8.53 -7.79 1.23
C TYR A 10 7.11 -8.15 0.76
N PHE A 11 6.81 -9.45 0.59
CA PHE A 11 5.47 -9.90 0.21
C PHE A 11 4.41 -9.53 1.26
N LEU A 12 4.73 -9.61 2.55
CA LEU A 12 3.84 -9.21 3.64
C LEU A 12 3.48 -7.72 3.55
N ILE A 13 4.49 -6.87 3.33
CA ILE A 13 4.31 -5.41 3.17
C ILE A 13 3.56 -5.08 1.88
N LEU A 14 3.81 -5.82 0.79
CA LEU A 14 3.12 -5.65 -0.48
C LEU A 14 1.63 -5.99 -0.37
N VAL A 15 1.30 -7.08 0.31
CA VAL A 15 -0.09 -7.45 0.58
C VAL A 15 -0.78 -6.41 1.45
N ASP A 16 -0.11 -5.91 2.50
CA ASP A 16 -0.63 -4.84 3.35
C ASP A 16 -0.88 -3.54 2.57
N ALA A 17 0.08 -3.12 1.74
CA ALA A 17 -0.04 -1.92 0.91
C ALA A 17 -1.18 -2.02 -0.13
N ILE A 18 -1.35 -3.19 -0.75
CA ILE A 18 -2.49 -3.46 -1.64
C ILE A 18 -3.80 -3.41 -0.87
N GLY A 19 -3.87 -4.01 0.32
CA GLY A 19 -5.05 -3.99 1.19
C GLY A 19 -5.41 -2.56 1.62
N ALA A 20 -4.43 -1.76 2.03
CA ALA A 20 -4.61 -0.36 2.39
C ALA A 20 -5.09 0.49 1.20
N ASN A 21 -4.54 0.28 0.01
CA ASN A 21 -4.96 1.00 -1.19
C ASN A 21 -6.34 0.55 -1.68
N ALA A 22 -6.63 -0.76 -1.64
CA ALA A 22 -7.94 -1.31 -1.94
C ALA A 22 -9.01 -0.78 -0.98
N MET A 23 -8.72 -0.70 0.33
CA MET A 23 -9.60 -0.05 1.30
C MET A 23 -9.74 1.45 1.04
N ALA A 24 -8.64 2.17 0.77
CA ALA A 24 -8.68 3.60 0.49
C ALA A 24 -9.50 3.95 -0.77
N TRP A 25 -9.49 3.09 -1.78
CA TRP A 25 -10.25 3.28 -3.02
C TRP A 25 -11.68 2.72 -2.94
N CYS A 26 -11.84 1.45 -2.53
CA CYS A 26 -13.12 0.75 -2.51
C CYS A 26 -14.02 1.19 -1.34
N CYS A 27 -13.43 1.42 -0.17
CA CYS A 27 -14.15 1.86 1.03
C CYS A 27 -14.42 3.38 1.05
N SER A 28 -13.91 4.14 0.07
CA SER A 28 -14.19 5.58 -0.04
C SER A 28 -15.68 5.91 -0.13
N LYS A 29 -16.52 5.01 -0.67
CA LYS A 29 -17.99 5.19 -0.70
C LYS A 29 -18.63 4.90 0.66
N TRP A 30 -18.11 3.93 1.41
CA TRP A 30 -18.64 3.53 2.71
C TRP A 30 -18.24 4.53 3.82
N PHE A 31 -17.01 5.04 3.78
CA PHE A 31 -16.52 6.09 4.70
C PHE A 31 -17.29 7.41 4.57
N LYS A 32 -17.65 7.80 3.33
CA LYS A 32 -18.43 9.01 3.04
C LYS A 32 -19.86 8.95 3.60
N LYS A 33 -20.39 7.74 3.82
CA LYS A 33 -21.73 7.51 4.37
C LYS A 33 -21.76 7.57 5.91
N ASN A 34 -20.64 7.27 6.58
CA ASN A 34 -20.60 7.13 8.04
C ASN A 34 -19.90 8.29 8.79
N TYR A 35 -19.03 9.07 8.14
CA TYR A 35 -18.27 10.15 8.80
C TYR A 35 -18.44 11.51 8.09
N LYS A 36 -19.21 12.42 8.71
CA LYS A 36 -19.56 13.76 8.17
C LYS A 36 -18.54 14.88 8.50
N GLY A 37 -17.49 14.62 9.29
CA GLY A 37 -16.74 15.70 9.95
C GLY A 37 -15.45 16.20 9.29
N PHE A 38 -14.59 15.33 8.74
CA PHE A 38 -13.15 15.70 8.61
C PHE A 38 -12.48 15.41 7.25
N TRP A 39 -13.24 15.00 6.22
CA TRP A 39 -12.69 14.48 4.95
C TRP A 39 -12.75 15.46 3.76
N LYS A 40 -13.11 16.73 3.99
CA LYS A 40 -13.58 17.62 2.91
C LYS A 40 -12.47 18.25 2.05
N HIS A 41 -11.20 18.19 2.45
CA HIS A 41 -10.12 18.84 1.67
C HIS A 41 -9.03 17.91 1.15
N PHE A 42 -8.63 16.87 1.87
CA PHE A 42 -7.73 15.86 1.31
C PHE A 42 -8.04 14.56 2.04
N PRO A 43 -8.50 13.49 1.37
CA PRO A 43 -8.33 12.17 1.95
C PRO A 43 -6.83 11.90 1.86
N THR A 44 -6.06 12.40 2.84
CA THR A 44 -4.63 12.12 3.02
C THR A 44 -4.39 10.62 2.87
N THR A 45 -5.34 9.80 3.34
CA THR A 45 -5.44 8.36 3.14
C THR A 45 -5.32 7.85 1.70
N LYS A 46 -5.88 8.53 0.67
CA LYS A 46 -5.81 8.05 -0.73
C LYS A 46 -4.47 8.33 -1.40
N GLY A 47 -3.97 9.55 -1.25
CA GLY A 47 -2.65 9.93 -1.78
C GLY A 47 -1.53 9.20 -1.06
N TRP A 48 -1.65 9.05 0.26
CA TRP A 48 -0.69 8.34 1.09
C TRP A 48 -0.70 6.83 0.83
N ALA A 49 -1.86 6.20 0.67
CA ALA A 49 -1.92 4.78 0.28
C ALA A 49 -1.36 4.53 -1.13
N GLY A 50 -1.62 5.44 -2.08
CA GLY A 50 -1.03 5.37 -3.42
C GLY A 50 0.49 5.53 -3.40
N LEU A 51 1.01 6.54 -2.70
CA LEU A 51 2.46 6.74 -2.54
C LEU A 51 3.11 5.57 -1.80
N TYR A 52 2.46 5.03 -0.77
CA TYR A 52 2.92 3.85 -0.04
C TYR A 52 3.04 2.64 -0.97
N LEU A 53 2.03 2.39 -1.81
CA LEU A 53 2.07 1.30 -2.79
C LEU A 53 3.19 1.50 -3.83
N VAL A 54 3.38 2.72 -4.34
CA VAL A 54 4.49 3.04 -5.26
C VAL A 54 5.85 2.80 -4.59
N LEU A 55 6.00 3.19 -3.33
CA LEU A 55 7.24 3.02 -2.56
C LEU A 55 7.53 1.53 -2.31
N VAL A 56 6.50 0.75 -2.00
CA VAL A 56 6.61 -0.71 -1.85
C VAL A 56 6.96 -1.38 -3.18
N LEU A 57 6.29 -1.05 -4.29
CA LEU A 57 6.66 -1.57 -5.62
C LEU A 57 8.10 -1.23 -6.01
N TRP A 58 8.54 0.00 -5.71
CA TRP A 58 9.91 0.42 -5.94
C TRP A 58 10.91 -0.38 -5.10
N LEU A 59 10.58 -0.68 -3.85
CA LEU A 59 11.37 -1.56 -2.98
C LEU A 59 11.53 -2.95 -3.61
N GLY A 60 10.47 -3.49 -4.20
CA GLY A 60 10.49 -4.75 -4.94
C GLY A 60 11.39 -4.71 -6.17
N CYS A 61 11.36 -3.63 -6.94
CA CYS A 61 12.28 -3.43 -8.06
C CYS A 61 13.74 -3.38 -7.58
N ALA A 62 14.02 -2.76 -6.43
CA ALA A 62 15.35 -2.72 -5.85
C ALA A 62 15.83 -4.11 -5.40
N LEU A 63 14.96 -4.87 -4.73
CA LEU A 63 15.23 -6.24 -4.28
C LEU A 63 15.44 -7.20 -5.46
N ASN A 64 14.65 -7.08 -6.52
CA ASN A 64 14.82 -7.83 -7.77
C ASN A 64 16.14 -7.47 -8.47
N ARG A 65 16.50 -6.18 -8.51
CA ARG A 65 17.81 -5.75 -9.06
C ARG A 65 18.99 -6.35 -8.29
N LEU A 66 18.82 -6.61 -7.00
CA LEU A 66 19.82 -7.24 -6.13
C LEU A 66 19.79 -8.77 -6.20
N GLY A 67 18.84 -9.37 -6.93
CA GLY A 67 18.68 -10.83 -7.06
C GLY A 67 18.16 -11.52 -5.79
N VAL A 68 17.55 -10.76 -4.88
CA VAL A 68 16.98 -11.26 -3.61
C VAL A 68 15.60 -11.90 -3.84
N ILE A 69 14.86 -11.42 -4.84
CA ILE A 69 13.53 -11.88 -5.25
C ILE A 69 13.52 -12.04 -6.77
#